data_AF-A0A7X8ZLN8-F1
#
_entry.id   AF-A0A7X8ZLN8-F1
#
_cell.length_a   1.000
_cell.length_b   1.000
_cell.length_c   1.000
_cell.angle_alpha   90.00
_cell.angle_beta   90.00
_cell.angle_gamma   90.00
#
_symmetry.space_group_name_H-M   'P 1'
#
loop_
_entity.id
_entity.type
_entity.pdbx_description
1 polymer ?
#
loop_
_entity_poly.entity_id
_entity_poly.type
_entity_poly.pdbx_seq_one_letter_code
_entity_poly.pdbx_strand_id
1 'polypeptide(L)'
;MRKRTVIILFILLFVGVVSCSHKEESAEKSISTFPFTHYASGGTEEPYLAIILFEQSNATFTSYQVAYLSCTCRDTMVNYYSICYVELLNSRPTPDESAIRSITFGKNQGLWGDSNPNYYISEYTEEYMDEHLVQPLVSITKKELDVWKGYGFQLPQIDADAIAGATVSSSNLMSMLKGLFAYHAEHYYNG
;
A
#
# COMPACT_ATOMS: atom_id res chain seq x y z
N MET A 1 -25.49 18.22 57.67
CA MET A 1 -24.61 18.35 56.50
C MET A 1 -24.59 17.13 55.57
N ARG A 2 -24.85 15.91 56.05
CA ARG A 2 -24.75 14.65 55.28
C ARG A 2 -25.85 14.39 54.22
N LYS A 3 -27.03 15.03 54.34
CA LYS A 3 -28.18 14.83 53.42
C LYS A 3 -28.13 15.69 52.15
N ARG A 4 -27.43 16.83 52.15
CA ARG A 4 -27.32 17.71 50.97
C ARG A 4 -26.28 17.23 49.97
N THR A 5 -25.23 16.55 50.44
CA THR A 5 -24.18 15.96 49.59
C THR A 5 -24.68 14.79 48.75
N VAL A 6 -25.63 14.00 49.27
CA VAL A 6 -26.18 12.83 48.54
C VAL A 6 -27.09 13.24 47.38
N ILE A 7 -27.81 14.36 47.52
CA ILE A 7 -28.72 14.87 46.48
C ILE A 7 -27.92 15.46 45.31
N ILE A 8 -26.80 16.14 45.58
CA ILE A 8 -25.92 16.68 44.54
C ILE A 8 -25.22 15.55 43.77
N LEU A 9 -24.84 14.46 44.45
CA LEU A 9 -24.23 13.29 43.80
C LEU A 9 -25.22 12.57 42.86
N PHE A 10 -26.51 12.53 43.22
CA PHE A 10 -27.55 11.92 42.37
C PHE A 10 -27.88 12.74 41.12
N ILE A 11 -27.80 14.06 41.19
CA ILE A 11 -28.04 14.94 40.04
C ILE A 11 -26.86 14.89 39.05
N LEU A 12 -25.62 14.80 39.54
CA LEU A 12 -24.43 14.60 38.69
C LEU A 12 -24.41 13.22 38.03
N LEU A 13 -25.01 12.19 38.65
CA LEU A 13 -25.14 10.87 38.04
C LEU A 13 -26.18 10.84 36.90
N PHE A 14 -27.18 11.72 36.92
CA PHE A 14 -28.23 11.77 35.89
C PHE A 14 -27.88 12.64 34.67
N VAL A 15 -26.97 13.60 34.81
CA VAL A 15 -26.51 14.44 33.68
C VAL A 15 -25.42 13.73 32.85
N GLY A 16 -24.77 12.69 33.40
CA GLY A 16 -23.76 11.89 32.70
C GLY A 16 -24.30 10.89 31.67
N VAL A 17 -25.62 10.78 31.49
CA VAL A 17 -26.26 9.81 30.59
C VAL A 17 -27.06 10.50 29.49
N VAL A 18 -26.57 11.62 28.96
CA VAL A 18 -26.87 11.97 27.57
C VAL A 18 -25.90 11.17 26.71
N SER A 19 -26.22 9.88 26.59
CA SER A 19 -25.65 9.04 25.55
C SER A 19 -26.07 9.67 24.24
N CYS A 20 -25.12 10.25 23.50
CA CYS A 20 -25.27 10.47 22.07
C CYS A 20 -25.54 9.11 21.44
N SER A 21 -26.82 8.75 21.33
CA SER A 21 -27.25 7.64 20.49
C SER A 21 -27.17 8.12 19.04
N HIS A 22 -25.95 8.39 18.56
CA HIS A 22 -25.70 8.28 17.15
C HIS A 22 -25.85 6.80 16.84
N LYS A 23 -26.95 6.46 16.17
CA LYS A 23 -26.98 5.27 15.33
C LYS A 23 -25.86 5.50 14.30
N GLU A 24 -24.68 5.00 14.59
CA GLU A 24 -23.73 4.68 13.53
C GLU A 24 -24.40 3.57 12.74
N GLU A 25 -25.13 3.97 11.71
CA GLU A 25 -25.35 3.12 10.56
C GLU A 25 -23.95 2.84 10.02
N SER A 26 -23.33 1.74 10.47
CA SER A 26 -22.09 1.27 9.91
C SER A 26 -22.42 0.83 8.48
N ALA A 27 -22.39 1.80 7.56
CA ALA A 27 -22.25 1.49 6.15
C ALA A 27 -21.07 0.53 6.06
N GLU A 28 -21.35 -0.71 5.67
CA GLU A 28 -20.35 -1.74 5.50
C GLU A 28 -19.34 -1.18 4.50
N LYS A 29 -18.17 -0.73 5.00
CA LYS A 29 -17.14 -0.15 4.15
C LYS A 29 -16.63 -1.27 3.27
N SER A 30 -17.09 -1.31 2.02
CA SER A 30 -16.59 -2.25 1.03
C SER A 30 -15.08 -2.10 0.93
N ILE A 31 -14.36 -3.21 1.10
CA ILE A 31 -12.91 -3.22 0.95
C ILE A 31 -12.58 -2.98 -0.52
N SER A 32 -11.88 -1.89 -0.82
CA SER A 32 -11.47 -1.57 -2.19
C SER A 32 -10.39 -2.54 -2.66
N THR A 33 -10.50 -2.96 -3.91
CA THR A 33 -9.53 -3.85 -4.56
C THR A 33 -9.24 -3.37 -5.98
N PHE A 34 -8.08 -3.70 -6.52
CA PHE A 34 -7.75 -3.43 -7.92
C PHE A 34 -6.97 -4.60 -8.53
N PRO A 35 -7.09 -4.83 -9.85
CA PRO A 35 -6.36 -5.90 -10.51
C PRO A 35 -4.89 -5.51 -10.72
N PHE A 36 -4.02 -6.52 -10.65
CA PHE A 36 -2.64 -6.44 -11.13
C PHE A 36 -2.23 -7.78 -11.75
N THR A 37 -1.23 -7.75 -12.64
CA THR A 37 -0.63 -8.97 -13.18
C THR A 37 0.37 -9.52 -12.17
N HIS A 38 0.08 -10.67 -11.59
CA HIS A 38 1.04 -11.42 -10.80
C HIS A 38 1.93 -12.26 -11.74
N TYR A 39 3.23 -12.26 -11.49
CA TYR A 39 4.21 -13.08 -12.15
C TYR A 39 4.65 -14.20 -11.22
N ALA A 40 4.44 -15.45 -11.62
CA ALA A 40 5.00 -16.60 -10.92
C ALA A 40 6.48 -16.81 -11.26
N SER A 41 7.14 -17.76 -10.59
CA SER A 41 8.53 -18.13 -10.91
C SER A 41 8.65 -18.53 -12.38
N GLY A 42 9.55 -17.88 -13.11
CA GLY A 42 9.72 -18.06 -14.56
C GLY A 42 8.91 -17.08 -15.43
N GLY A 43 8.16 -16.15 -14.81
CA GLY A 43 7.49 -15.04 -15.50
C GLY A 43 6.11 -15.36 -16.05
N THR A 44 5.48 -16.47 -15.63
CA THR A 44 4.10 -16.78 -15.99
C THR A 44 3.15 -15.74 -15.42
N GLU A 45 2.32 -15.16 -16.28
CA GLU A 45 1.33 -14.13 -15.92
C GLU A 45 0.04 -14.75 -15.39
N GLU A 46 -0.42 -14.23 -14.25
CA GLU A 46 -1.66 -14.63 -13.60
C GLU A 46 -2.43 -13.40 -13.11
N PRO A 47 -3.76 -13.31 -13.31
CA PRO A 47 -4.54 -12.18 -12.82
C PRO A 47 -4.80 -12.28 -11.32
N TYR A 48 -4.42 -11.26 -10.56
CA TYR A 48 -4.63 -11.19 -9.10
C TYR A 48 -5.30 -9.88 -8.71
N LEU A 49 -5.84 -9.85 -7.50
CA LEU A 49 -6.37 -8.65 -6.86
C LEU A 49 -5.44 -8.20 -5.74
N ALA A 50 -5.07 -6.93 -5.77
CA ALA A 50 -4.51 -6.23 -4.63
C ALA A 50 -5.65 -5.63 -3.78
N ILE A 51 -5.43 -5.54 -2.48
CA ILE A 51 -6.42 -5.08 -1.50
C ILE A 51 -5.94 -3.77 -0.89
N ILE A 52 -6.78 -2.74 -0.90
CA ILE A 52 -6.50 -1.47 -0.24
C ILE A 52 -6.97 -1.55 1.21
N LEU A 53 -6.02 -1.66 2.13
CA LEU A 53 -6.25 -1.71 3.58
C LEU A 53 -6.55 -0.34 4.17
N PHE A 54 -5.92 0.69 3.61
CA PHE A 54 -6.05 2.08 4.01
C PHE A 54 -6.05 2.97 2.78
N GLU A 55 -6.96 3.94 2.76
CA GLU A 55 -7.04 4.98 1.73
C GLU A 55 -7.47 6.28 2.37
N GLN A 56 -6.67 7.34 2.18
CA GLN A 56 -6.99 8.68 2.67
C GLN A 56 -6.45 9.74 1.70
N SER A 57 -7.34 10.60 1.22
CA SER A 57 -7.00 11.67 0.27
C SER A 57 -6.99 13.05 0.92
N ASN A 58 -6.18 13.94 0.37
CA ASN A 58 -6.23 15.39 0.59
C ASN A 58 -6.02 16.12 -0.75
N ALA A 59 -5.90 17.45 -0.73
CA ALA A 59 -5.76 18.26 -1.94
C ALA A 59 -4.45 18.06 -2.72
N THR A 60 -3.46 17.35 -2.17
CA THR A 60 -2.10 17.25 -2.71
C THR A 60 -1.62 15.83 -3.02
N PHE A 61 -2.08 14.84 -2.25
CA PHE A 61 -1.83 13.43 -2.51
C PHE A 61 -2.94 12.54 -1.92
N THR A 62 -2.95 11.27 -2.33
CA THR A 62 -3.70 10.20 -1.69
C THR A 62 -2.74 9.16 -1.14
N SER A 63 -2.98 8.73 0.09
CA SER A 63 -2.19 7.71 0.80
C SER A 63 -2.89 6.37 0.75
N TYR A 64 -2.11 5.32 0.52
CA TYR A 64 -2.57 3.94 0.41
C TYR A 64 -1.73 3.02 1.30
N GLN A 65 -2.38 2.03 1.92
CA GLN A 65 -1.71 0.77 2.29
C GLN A 65 -2.31 -0.34 1.43
N VAL A 66 -1.48 -1.03 0.68
CA VAL A 66 -1.90 -2.05 -0.27
C VAL A 66 -1.33 -3.41 0.13
N ALA A 67 -2.20 -4.38 0.37
CA ALA A 67 -1.83 -5.78 0.50
C ALA A 67 -1.86 -6.47 -0.88
N TYR A 68 -0.79 -7.18 -1.23
CA TYR A 68 -0.69 -7.94 -2.47
C TYR A 68 0.23 -9.16 -2.31
N LEU A 69 0.09 -10.14 -3.20
CA LEU A 69 1.01 -11.29 -3.25
C LEU A 69 2.24 -10.92 -4.08
N SER A 70 3.42 -10.95 -3.45
CA SER A 70 4.68 -10.53 -4.08
C SER A 70 5.46 -11.70 -4.68
N CYS A 71 5.53 -12.85 -4.01
CA CYS A 71 6.07 -14.09 -4.58
C CYS A 71 5.23 -15.24 -4.08
N THR A 72 5.03 -16.25 -4.92
CA THR A 72 4.40 -17.54 -4.55
C THR A 72 5.41 -18.69 -4.67
N CYS A 73 6.70 -18.34 -4.72
CA CYS A 73 7.81 -19.23 -5.06
C CYS A 73 8.32 -20.05 -3.86
N ARG A 74 7.75 -19.82 -2.68
CA ARG A 74 8.08 -20.49 -1.42
C ARG A 74 6.88 -21.25 -0.89
N ASP A 75 7.14 -22.20 0.01
CA ASP A 75 6.10 -22.99 0.67
C ASP A 75 5.04 -22.09 1.35
N THR A 76 3.77 -22.48 1.26
CA THR A 76 2.63 -21.75 1.84
C THR A 76 2.77 -21.46 3.32
N MET A 77 3.52 -22.27 4.08
CA MET A 77 3.76 -22.07 5.51
C MET A 77 4.59 -20.81 5.82
N VAL A 78 5.31 -20.29 4.83
CA VAL A 78 6.15 -19.09 4.95
C VAL A 78 5.76 -18.03 3.92
N ASN A 79 4.67 -18.25 3.19
CA ASN A 79 4.16 -17.34 2.16
C ASN A 79 2.98 -16.53 2.69
N TYR A 80 3.15 -15.21 2.75
CA TYR A 80 2.12 -14.28 3.19
C TYR A 80 2.26 -12.94 2.44
N TYR A 81 1.16 -12.21 2.42
CA TYR A 81 1.02 -10.96 1.68
C TYR A 81 2.09 -9.94 2.08
N SER A 82 2.59 -9.22 1.08
CA SER A 82 3.33 -7.98 1.27
C SER A 82 2.34 -6.83 1.45
N ILE A 83 2.69 -5.86 2.28
CA ILE A 83 1.95 -4.62 2.51
C ILE A 83 2.84 -3.45 2.11
N CYS A 84 2.43 -2.66 1.13
CA CYS A 84 3.16 -1.49 0.68
C CYS A 84 2.40 -0.22 1.05
N TYR A 85 3.07 0.72 1.72
CA TYR A 85 2.56 2.07 1.88
C TYR A 85 3.01 2.93 0.71
N VAL A 86 2.07 3.58 0.03
CA VAL A 86 2.35 4.43 -1.14
C VAL A 86 1.53 5.70 -1.05
N GLU A 87 2.14 6.84 -1.37
CA GLU A 87 1.44 8.09 -1.60
C GLU A 87 1.55 8.49 -3.06
N LEU A 88 0.42 8.77 -3.70
CA LEU A 88 0.36 9.24 -5.08
C LEU A 88 -0.11 10.69 -5.13
N LEU A 89 0.57 11.53 -5.92
CA LEU A 89 0.18 12.92 -6.12
C LEU A 89 -1.12 12.98 -6.93
N ASN A 90 -2.13 13.67 -6.39
CA ASN A 90 -3.36 14.03 -7.11
C ASN A 90 -3.39 15.52 -7.51
N SER A 91 -2.36 16.30 -7.16
CA SER A 91 -2.24 17.73 -7.52
C SER A 91 -1.76 17.97 -8.95
N ARG A 92 -1.44 16.91 -9.69
CA ARG A 92 -0.92 17.00 -11.05
C ARG A 92 -2.07 17.25 -12.04
N PRO A 93 -1.87 18.00 -13.13
CA PRO A 93 -2.92 18.30 -14.11
C PRO A 93 -3.56 17.08 -14.78
N THR A 94 -2.79 16.00 -14.97
CA THR A 94 -3.25 14.79 -15.68
C THR A 94 -2.90 13.54 -14.87
N PRO A 95 -3.66 12.43 -15.05
CA PRO A 95 -3.35 11.17 -14.38
C PRO A 95 -1.97 10.63 -14.76
N ASP A 96 -1.53 10.85 -16.00
CA ASP A 96 -0.22 10.41 -16.49
C ASP A 96 0.95 11.11 -15.79
N GLU A 97 0.72 12.33 -15.28
CA GLU A 97 1.70 13.09 -14.51
C GLU A 97 1.63 12.81 -13.00
N SER A 98 0.61 12.08 -12.52
CA SER A 98 0.59 11.58 -11.14
C SER A 98 1.87 10.79 -10.86
N ALA A 99 2.46 11.01 -9.69
CA ALA A 99 3.76 10.43 -9.34
C ALA A 99 3.77 9.91 -7.91
N ILE A 100 4.67 8.96 -7.65
CA ILE A 100 4.93 8.46 -6.31
C ILE A 100 5.56 9.59 -5.49
N ARG A 101 4.85 10.06 -4.46
CA ARG A 101 5.36 11.04 -3.50
C ARG A 101 6.21 10.36 -2.43
N SER A 102 5.77 9.19 -1.98
CA SER A 102 6.43 8.39 -0.95
C SER A 102 6.07 6.93 -1.14
N ILE A 103 7.00 6.03 -0.82
CA ILE A 103 6.77 4.59 -0.81
C ILE A 103 7.63 3.94 0.28
N THR A 104 7.08 2.97 1.02
CA THR A 104 7.85 2.22 2.02
C THR A 104 7.20 0.88 2.37
N PHE A 105 8.05 -0.09 2.71
CA PHE A 105 7.67 -1.35 3.36
C PHE A 105 8.04 -1.40 4.85
N GLY A 106 8.62 -0.31 5.38
CA GLY A 106 9.12 -0.24 6.75
C GLY A 106 8.28 0.62 7.67
N LYS A 107 8.87 1.02 8.81
CA LYS A 107 8.34 2.04 9.75
C LYS A 107 6.92 1.75 10.28
N ASN A 108 6.55 0.47 10.39
CA ASN A 108 5.19 0.01 10.73
C ASN A 108 4.09 0.47 9.75
N GLN A 109 4.46 0.87 8.53
CA GLN A 109 3.53 1.28 7.48
C GLN A 109 3.38 0.21 6.39
N GLY A 110 4.35 -0.69 6.28
CA GLY A 110 4.32 -1.81 5.34
C GLY A 110 4.98 -3.05 5.93
N LEU A 111 5.07 -4.07 5.09
CA LEU A 111 5.65 -5.37 5.38
C LEU A 111 6.10 -5.99 4.06
N TRP A 112 7.37 -6.39 3.95
CA TRP A 112 7.88 -7.05 2.74
C TRP A 112 7.22 -8.41 2.45
N GLY A 113 6.53 -9.00 3.42
CA GLY A 113 5.82 -10.26 3.25
C GLY A 113 6.78 -11.44 3.32
N ASP A 114 6.47 -12.48 2.56
CA ASP A 114 7.32 -13.66 2.34
C ASP A 114 8.65 -13.35 1.64
N SER A 115 8.66 -12.18 1.01
CA SER A 115 9.75 -11.61 0.25
C SER A 115 10.59 -10.75 1.19
N ASN A 116 11.03 -11.22 2.37
CA ASN A 116 11.91 -10.44 3.25
C ASN A 116 13.31 -10.27 2.62
N PRO A 117 13.65 -9.03 2.22
CA PRO A 117 13.46 -8.53 0.86
C PRO A 117 14.16 -9.39 -0.21
N ASN A 118 15.20 -10.14 0.17
CA ASN A 118 15.87 -11.14 -0.64
C ASN A 118 16.27 -12.34 0.21
N TYR A 119 15.68 -13.49 -0.08
CA TYR A 119 15.97 -14.73 0.66
C TYR A 119 17.30 -15.39 0.23
N TYR A 120 17.79 -15.11 -0.97
CA TYR A 120 18.93 -15.82 -1.54
C TYR A 120 20.27 -15.13 -1.23
N ILE A 121 20.25 -13.81 -1.01
CA ILE A 121 21.45 -12.99 -0.81
C ILE A 121 21.28 -12.23 0.51
N SER A 122 21.93 -12.70 1.57
CA SER A 122 21.77 -12.18 2.94
C SER A 122 22.19 -10.72 3.11
N GLU A 123 23.07 -10.24 2.24
CA GLU A 123 23.61 -8.90 2.20
C GLU A 123 22.58 -7.88 1.68
N TYR A 124 21.54 -8.35 0.99
CA TYR A 124 20.46 -7.50 0.50
C TYR A 124 19.41 -7.37 1.60
N THR A 125 19.75 -6.55 2.61
CA THR A 125 18.89 -6.27 3.76
C THR A 125 17.68 -5.40 3.37
N GLU A 126 16.74 -5.21 4.30
CA GLU A 126 15.61 -4.29 4.12
C GLU A 126 16.08 -2.87 3.77
N GLU A 127 17.16 -2.40 4.41
CA GLU A 127 17.75 -1.10 4.13
C GLU A 127 18.36 -1.04 2.73
N TYR A 128 19.09 -2.07 2.32
CA TYR A 128 19.66 -2.15 0.98
C TYR A 128 18.56 -2.11 -0.09
N MET A 129 17.50 -2.89 0.10
CA MET A 129 16.39 -2.95 -0.84
C MET A 129 15.54 -1.67 -0.81
N ASP A 130 15.43 -1.01 0.35
CA ASP A 130 14.83 0.32 0.41
C ASP A 130 15.65 1.32 -0.42
N GLU A 131 16.97 1.35 -0.24
CA GLU A 131 17.88 2.28 -0.93
C GLU A 131 17.94 2.05 -2.45
N HIS A 132 18.00 0.79 -2.89
CA HIS A 132 18.32 0.45 -4.28
C HIS A 132 17.14 -0.01 -5.13
N LEU A 133 15.99 -0.33 -4.52
CA LEU A 133 14.75 -0.68 -5.24
C LEU A 133 13.60 0.26 -4.91
N VAL A 134 13.30 0.51 -3.63
CA VAL A 134 12.07 1.21 -3.23
C VAL A 134 12.17 2.72 -3.39
N GLN A 135 13.18 3.35 -2.79
CA GLN A 135 13.36 4.80 -2.85
C GLN A 135 13.63 5.34 -4.26
N PRO A 136 14.29 4.60 -5.18
CA PRO A 136 14.39 5.00 -6.60
C PRO A 136 13.05 5.08 -7.34
N LEU A 137 11.95 4.57 -6.77
CA LEU A 137 10.60 4.72 -7.32
C LEU A 137 9.97 6.07 -6.97
N VAL A 138 10.50 6.80 -5.98
CA VAL A 138 9.99 8.13 -5.64
C VAL A 138 10.15 9.07 -6.83
N SER A 139 9.12 9.87 -7.09
CA SER A 139 8.95 10.77 -8.24
C SER A 139 8.66 10.09 -9.58
N ILE A 140 8.62 8.76 -9.65
CA ILE A 140 8.20 8.07 -10.87
C ILE A 140 6.74 8.35 -11.14
N THR A 141 6.49 8.82 -12.36
CA THR A 141 5.16 9.12 -12.86
C THR A 141 4.45 7.87 -13.35
N LYS A 142 3.12 7.91 -13.41
CA LYS A 142 2.32 6.89 -14.09
C LYS A 142 2.82 6.65 -15.51
N LYS A 143 3.12 7.72 -16.27
CA LYS A 143 3.62 7.62 -17.65
C LYS A 143 4.95 6.88 -17.75
N GLU A 144 5.88 7.13 -16.83
CA GLU A 144 7.17 6.43 -16.79
C GLU A 144 7.01 4.97 -16.36
N LEU A 145 6.11 4.69 -15.42
CA LEU A 145 5.80 3.31 -15.05
C LEU A 145 5.07 2.58 -16.20
N ASP A 146 4.28 3.28 -17.01
CA ASP A 146 3.51 2.69 -18.08
C ASP A 146 4.36 2.11 -19.22
N VAL A 147 5.60 2.59 -19.37
CA VAL A 147 6.57 2.04 -20.34
C VAL A 147 7.33 0.82 -19.82
N TRP A 148 7.13 0.43 -18.56
CA TRP A 148 7.70 -0.79 -17.99
C TRP A 148 7.18 -2.03 -18.73
N LYS A 149 8.08 -2.96 -19.06
CA LYS A 149 7.82 -4.06 -20.00
C LYS A 149 7.39 -5.37 -19.33
N GLY A 150 7.11 -5.36 -18.04
CA GLY A 150 6.74 -6.55 -17.28
C GLY A 150 7.93 -7.30 -16.71
N TYR A 151 7.72 -8.60 -16.46
CA TYR A 151 8.64 -9.47 -15.72
C TYR A 151 10.12 -9.32 -16.10
N GLY A 152 10.97 -9.15 -15.10
CA GLY A 152 12.43 -9.11 -15.28
C GLY A 152 12.99 -7.79 -15.82
N PHE A 153 12.15 -6.89 -16.35
CA PHE A 153 12.59 -5.55 -16.72
C PHE A 153 12.61 -4.63 -15.51
N GLN A 154 13.56 -3.70 -15.46
CA GLN A 154 13.62 -2.67 -14.44
C GLN A 154 13.55 -1.28 -15.09
N LEU A 155 13.10 -0.30 -14.31
CA LEU A 155 13.22 1.09 -14.73
C LEU A 155 14.70 1.51 -14.67
N PRO A 156 15.15 2.45 -15.52
CA PRO A 156 16.57 2.79 -15.64
C PRO A 156 17.28 3.23 -14.35
N GLN A 157 16.52 3.76 -13.39
CA GLN A 157 17.03 4.23 -12.10
C GLN A 157 17.11 3.15 -11.02
N ILE A 158 16.60 1.94 -11.29
CA ILE A 158 16.73 0.78 -10.40
C ILE A 158 17.97 0.03 -10.82
N ASP A 159 18.87 -0.22 -9.86
CA ASP A 159 20.04 -1.05 -10.10
C ASP A 159 19.60 -2.50 -10.37
N ALA A 160 19.99 -3.04 -11.52
CA ALA A 160 19.65 -4.41 -11.89
C ALA A 160 20.29 -5.43 -10.94
N ASP A 161 21.45 -5.11 -10.37
CA ASP A 161 22.09 -5.99 -9.40
C ASP A 161 21.33 -6.00 -8.07
N ALA A 162 20.71 -4.88 -7.70
CA ALA A 162 19.96 -4.78 -6.45
C ALA A 162 18.75 -5.71 -6.38
N ILE A 163 18.21 -6.15 -7.52
CA ILE A 163 17.08 -7.08 -7.57
C ILE A 163 17.49 -8.52 -7.90
N ALA A 164 18.80 -8.81 -7.96
CA ALA A 164 19.29 -10.16 -8.23
C ALA A 164 18.78 -11.14 -7.17
N GLY A 165 18.05 -12.19 -7.59
CA GLY A 165 17.42 -13.15 -6.67
C GLY A 165 16.04 -12.71 -6.13
N ALA A 166 15.58 -11.50 -6.44
CA ALA A 166 14.27 -10.97 -6.04
C ALA A 166 13.38 -10.56 -7.24
N THR A 167 13.64 -11.10 -8.44
CA THR A 167 12.98 -10.70 -9.69
C THR A 167 11.46 -10.85 -9.67
N VAL A 168 10.94 -11.91 -9.04
CA VAL A 168 9.49 -12.14 -8.90
C VAL A 168 8.88 -11.03 -8.05
N SER A 169 9.45 -10.82 -6.85
CA SER A 169 8.97 -9.82 -5.89
C SER A 169 9.03 -8.40 -6.44
N SER A 170 10.15 -8.02 -7.09
CA SER A 170 10.30 -6.71 -7.71
C SER A 170 9.35 -6.52 -8.89
N SER A 171 9.18 -7.52 -9.77
CA SER A 171 8.22 -7.43 -10.88
C SER A 171 6.79 -7.28 -10.39
N ASN A 172 6.41 -7.99 -9.34
CA ASN A 172 5.07 -7.90 -8.76
C ASN A 172 4.82 -6.57 -8.03
N LEU A 173 5.85 -5.97 -7.41
CA LEU A 173 5.79 -4.59 -6.92
C LEU A 173 5.48 -3.60 -8.06
N MET A 174 6.24 -3.69 -9.17
CA MET A 174 6.04 -2.80 -10.33
C MET A 174 4.65 -2.95 -10.95
N SER A 175 4.19 -4.20 -11.09
CA SER A 175 2.85 -4.51 -11.60
C SER A 175 1.74 -3.99 -10.68
N MET A 176 1.88 -4.19 -9.37
CA MET A 176 0.95 -3.67 -8.37
C MET A 176 0.90 -2.14 -8.41
N LEU A 177 2.05 -1.45 -8.49
CA LEU A 177 2.07 0.01 -8.60
C LEU A 177 1.38 0.50 -9.87
N LYS A 178 1.52 -0.21 -10.99
CA LYS A 178 0.82 0.11 -12.24
C LYS A 178 -0.70 -0.01 -12.06
N GLY A 179 -1.16 -1.08 -11.40
CA GLY A 179 -2.56 -1.25 -11.02
C GLY A 179 -3.07 -0.15 -10.08
N LEU A 180 -2.26 0.24 -9.09
CA LEU A 180 -2.60 1.31 -8.15
C LEU A 180 -2.72 2.67 -8.85
N PHE A 181 -1.82 2.99 -9.78
CA PHE A 181 -1.94 4.20 -10.59
C PHE A 181 -3.21 4.23 -11.46
N ALA A 182 -3.60 3.09 -12.02
CA ALA A 182 -4.85 2.99 -12.78
C ALA A 182 -6.07 3.22 -11.87
N TYR A 183 -6.10 2.56 -10.71
CA TYR A 183 -7.14 2.79 -9.69
C TYR A 183 -7.18 4.27 -9.26
N HIS A 184 -6.01 4.87 -8.99
CA HIS A 184 -5.90 6.26 -8.57
C HIS A 184 -6.40 7.23 -9.64
N ALA A 185 -6.03 7.01 -10.90
CA ALA A 185 -6.52 7.79 -12.03
C ALA A 185 -8.06 7.72 -12.12
N GLU A 186 -8.63 6.52 -11.97
CA GLU A 186 -10.07 6.33 -12.04
C GLU A 186 -10.84 7.11 -10.96
N HIS A 187 -10.30 7.17 -9.75
CA HIS A 187 -11.00 7.73 -8.58
C HIS A 187 -10.74 9.22 -8.37
N TYR A 188 -9.58 9.74 -8.79
CA TYR A 188 -9.13 11.10 -8.46
C TYR A 188 -8.95 12.01 -9.67
N TYR A 189 -9.05 11.49 -10.89
CA TYR A 189 -8.88 12.28 -12.13
C TYR A 189 -10.09 12.24 -13.07
N ASN A 190 -11.04 11.32 -12.88
CA ASN A 190 -12.28 11.28 -13.65
C ASN A 190 -13.34 12.17 -12.98
N GLY A 191 -13.22 13.48 -13.18
CA GLY A 191 -14.27 14.47 -12.91
C GLY A 191 -15.22 14.65 -14.08
#